data_AF-A0A9Q1AXX5-F1
#
_entry.id   AF-A0A9Q1AXX5-F1
#
_cell.length_a   1.000
_cell.length_b   1.000
_cell.length_c   1.000
_cell.angle_alpha   90.00
_cell.angle_beta   90.00
_cell.angle_gamma   90.00
#
_symmetry.space_group_name_H-M   'P 1'
#
loop_
_entity.id
_entity.type
_entity.pdbx_description
1 polymer ?
#
loop_
_entity_poly.entity_id
_entity_poly.type
_entity_poly.pdbx_seq_one_letter_code
_entity_poly.pdbx_strand_id
1 'polypeptide(L)'
;MDPDASLLLLCFWTWWALGFGPSWVCCPAPTQPHSIKIEGDITLGGLFPVHSRGPAGVPCGEVKKEKGIHRMEAMLYALDQINSDPYLLPNMTLGARILDTCSRDTYALEQSLTFVQALIQKDTSDVRCSNGEPPIIAKPERVVAVMGPRPVLSPSWWPTSFASLL
;
A
#
# COMPACT_ATOMS: atom_id res chain seq x y z
N MET A 1 -39.62 -28.59 17.17
CA MET A 1 -40.90 -27.87 16.94
C MET A 1 -40.54 -26.41 17.14
N ASP A 2 -39.80 -25.89 16.17
CA ASP A 2 -38.94 -24.72 16.34
C ASP A 2 -39.66 -23.51 15.72
N PRO A 3 -40.02 -22.47 16.51
CA PRO A 3 -40.88 -21.36 16.09
C PRO A 3 -40.21 -20.34 15.15
N ASP A 4 -39.05 -20.66 14.59
CA ASP A 4 -38.14 -19.68 13.98
C ASP A 4 -38.29 -19.62 12.44
N ALA A 5 -38.92 -20.63 11.82
CA ALA A 5 -39.03 -20.72 10.36
C ALA A 5 -40.16 -19.85 9.76
N SER A 6 -41.25 -19.63 10.50
CA SER A 6 -42.39 -18.83 10.01
C SER A 6 -42.11 -17.33 10.00
N LEU A 7 -41.26 -16.83 10.91
CA LEU A 7 -40.86 -15.42 10.96
C LEU A 7 -39.95 -15.04 9.80
N LEU A 8 -39.04 -15.93 9.38
CA LEU A 8 -38.14 -15.68 8.26
C LEU A 8 -38.88 -15.60 6.91
N LEU A 9 -39.89 -16.43 6.71
CA LEU A 9 -40.70 -16.40 5.47
C LEU A 9 -41.56 -15.13 5.36
N LEU A 10 -42.04 -14.59 6.49
CA LEU A 10 -42.78 -13.32 6.53
C LEU A 10 -41.85 -12.12 6.24
N CYS A 11 -40.59 -12.14 6.69
CA CYS A 11 -39.61 -11.11 6.35
C CYS A 11 -39.27 -11.10 4.85
N PHE A 12 -39.14 -12.28 4.22
CA PHE A 12 -38.88 -12.37 2.79
C PHE A 12 -40.07 -11.88 1.93
N TRP A 13 -41.29 -12.20 2.33
CA TRP A 13 -42.51 -11.74 1.61
C TRP A 13 -42.74 -10.23 1.76
N THR A 14 -42.50 -9.67 2.95
CA THR A 14 -42.66 -8.24 3.18
C THR A 14 -41.58 -7.42 2.47
N TRP A 15 -40.35 -7.93 2.35
CA TRP A 15 -39.29 -7.30 1.54
C TRP A 15 -39.55 -7.36 0.03
N TRP A 16 -40.06 -8.48 -0.49
CA TRP A 16 -40.44 -8.57 -1.91
C TRP A 16 -41.58 -7.60 -2.26
N ALA A 17 -42.58 -7.48 -1.39
CA ALA A 17 -43.75 -6.63 -1.63
C ALA A 17 -43.45 -5.11 -1.57
N LEU A 18 -42.44 -4.70 -0.81
CA LEU A 18 -42.06 -3.29 -0.68
C LEU A 18 -41.08 -2.81 -1.77
N GLY A 19 -40.73 -3.66 -2.75
CA GLY A 19 -39.89 -3.26 -3.89
C GLY A 19 -38.45 -2.89 -3.51
N PHE A 20 -38.03 -3.16 -2.28
CA PHE A 20 -36.63 -3.05 -1.89
C PHE A 20 -35.90 -4.28 -2.41
N GLY A 21 -35.47 -4.21 -3.67
CA GLY A 21 -34.46 -5.13 -4.18
C GLY A 21 -33.22 -5.11 -3.26
N PRO A 22 -32.44 -6.19 -3.19
CA PRO A 22 -31.27 -6.24 -2.33
C PRO A 22 -30.22 -5.25 -2.88
N SER A 23 -30.24 -4.00 -2.40
CA SER A 23 -29.11 -3.09 -2.53
C SER A 23 -28.04 -3.48 -1.51
N TRP A 24 -27.49 -4.68 -1.68
CA TRP A 24 -26.36 -5.17 -0.90
C TRP A 24 -25.22 -5.55 -1.85
N VAL A 25 -24.96 -4.74 -2.87
CA VAL A 25 -23.57 -4.57 -3.31
C VAL A 25 -23.02 -3.46 -2.44
N CYS A 26 -22.62 -3.88 -1.24
CA CYS A 26 -21.83 -3.09 -0.31
C CYS A 26 -20.74 -2.41 -1.14
N CYS A 27 -20.63 -1.08 -1.02
CA CYS A 27 -19.52 -0.34 -1.61
C CYS A 27 -18.23 -1.15 -1.44
N PRO A 28 -17.34 -1.23 -2.45
CA PRO A 28 -16.03 -1.82 -2.23
C PRO A 28 -15.48 -1.19 -0.96
N ALA A 29 -15.20 -2.04 0.03
CA ALA A 29 -14.74 -1.63 1.35
C ALA A 29 -13.63 -0.58 1.16
N PRO A 30 -13.53 0.43 2.04
CA PRO A 30 -12.47 1.43 1.95
C PRO A 30 -11.15 0.69 1.75
N THR A 31 -10.56 0.86 0.57
CA THR A 31 -9.25 0.32 0.26
C THR A 31 -8.33 0.86 1.35
N GLN A 32 -7.91 -0.04 2.24
CA GLN A 32 -6.92 0.25 3.27
C GLN A 32 -5.79 1.05 2.61
N PRO A 33 -5.23 2.07 3.29
CA PRO A 33 -4.08 2.77 2.74
C PRO A 33 -2.98 1.72 2.50
N HIS A 34 -2.70 1.41 1.22
CA HIS A 34 -1.64 0.49 0.79
C HIS A 34 -0.25 1.13 0.97
N SER A 35 -0.16 2.11 1.88
CA SER A 35 1.00 2.93 2.08
C SER A 35 1.16 3.32 3.54
N ILE A 36 2.41 3.31 4.01
CA ILE A 36 2.83 3.84 5.30
C ILE A 36 3.81 4.96 5.02
N LYS A 37 3.65 6.08 5.73
CA LYS A 37 4.55 7.23 5.63
C LYS A 37 5.11 7.56 7.02
N ILE A 38 6.42 7.71 7.08
CA ILE A 38 7.19 8.16 8.23
C ILE A 38 7.98 9.38 7.76
N GLU A 39 7.74 10.52 8.41
CA GLU A 39 8.44 11.76 8.07
C GLU A 39 9.92 11.69 8.49
N GLY A 40 10.76 12.35 7.72
CA GLY A 40 12.17 12.56 8.01
C GLY A 40 12.80 13.49 6.98
N ASP A 41 14.05 13.90 7.22
CA ASP A 41 14.80 14.75 6.30
C ASP A 41 15.11 14.04 4.97
N ILE A 42 15.29 12.72 5.03
CA ILE A 42 15.49 11.84 3.88
C ILE A 42 14.45 10.72 3.90
N THR A 43 13.61 10.63 2.87
CA THR A 43 12.66 9.51 2.75
C THR A 43 13.24 8.34 1.95
N LEU A 44 13.25 7.15 2.55
CA LEU A 44 13.51 5.88 1.87
C LEU A 44 12.21 5.19 1.43
N GLY A 45 12.15 4.73 0.18
CA GLY A 45 11.03 3.96 -0.35
C GLY A 45 11.16 2.49 0.00
N GLY A 46 10.04 1.82 0.27
CA GLY A 46 10.01 0.37 0.50
C GLY A 46 8.86 -0.29 -0.26
N LEU A 47 9.11 -1.43 -0.90
CA LEU A 47 8.11 -2.24 -1.58
C LEU A 47 8.07 -3.65 -0.98
N PHE A 48 7.01 -3.96 -0.24
CA PHE A 48 6.87 -5.24 0.45
C PHE A 48 5.55 -5.95 0.08
N PRO A 49 5.55 -7.28 -0.09
CA PRO A 49 4.34 -8.05 -0.34
C PRO A 49 3.61 -8.32 0.99
N VAL A 50 2.97 -7.31 1.55
CA VAL A 50 2.22 -7.40 2.81
C VAL A 50 0.97 -8.24 2.60
N HIS A 51 0.26 -8.02 1.48
CA HIS A 51 -0.90 -8.83 1.11
C HIS A 51 -0.56 -9.89 0.04
N SER A 52 -1.35 -10.95 0.04
CA SER A 52 -1.43 -11.93 -1.04
C SER A 52 -2.15 -11.35 -2.26
N ARG A 53 -2.07 -12.08 -3.38
CA ARG A 53 -2.82 -11.73 -4.58
C ARG A 53 -4.31 -11.95 -4.30
N GLY A 54 -5.12 -10.91 -4.51
CA GLY A 54 -6.57 -11.00 -4.38
C GLY A 54 -7.20 -11.89 -5.47
N PRO A 55 -8.42 -12.41 -5.23
CA PRO A 55 -9.22 -13.07 -6.26
C PRO A 55 -9.57 -12.11 -7.40
N ALA A 56 -10.10 -12.63 -8.51
CA ALA A 56 -10.41 -11.83 -9.70
C ALA A 56 -11.29 -10.62 -9.36
N GLY A 57 -10.83 -9.42 -9.73
CA GLY A 57 -11.52 -8.15 -9.44
C GLY A 57 -11.15 -7.49 -8.11
N VAL A 58 -10.46 -8.20 -7.19
CA VAL A 58 -9.98 -7.64 -5.93
C VAL A 58 -8.48 -7.35 -6.03
N PRO A 59 -8.01 -6.14 -5.70
CA PRO A 59 -6.60 -5.77 -5.88
C PRO A 59 -5.66 -6.62 -5.01
N CYS A 60 -6.01 -6.82 -3.73
CA CYS A 60 -5.19 -7.46 -2.71
C CYS A 60 -6.00 -8.50 -1.92
N GLY A 61 -5.34 -9.57 -1.48
CA GLY A 61 -5.94 -10.66 -0.70
C GLY A 61 -5.61 -10.57 0.79
N GLU A 62 -5.51 -11.70 1.47
CA GLU A 62 -5.16 -11.78 2.89
C GLU A 62 -3.73 -11.33 3.19
N VAL A 63 -3.49 -10.90 4.44
CA VAL A 63 -2.19 -10.46 4.96
C VAL A 63 -1.23 -11.64 5.15
N LYS A 64 -0.01 -11.52 4.61
CA LYS A 64 1.09 -12.48 4.75
C LYS A 64 2.01 -12.09 5.91
N LYS A 65 1.76 -12.66 7.08
CA LYS A 65 2.55 -12.41 8.31
C LYS A 65 4.04 -12.73 8.14
N GLU A 66 4.37 -13.94 7.66
CA GLU A 66 5.74 -14.46 7.72
C GLU A 66 6.74 -13.78 6.78
N LYS A 67 6.30 -13.40 5.57
CA LYS A 67 7.20 -12.89 4.51
C LYS A 67 6.97 -11.43 4.16
N GLY A 68 5.77 -10.90 4.36
CA GLY A 68 5.45 -9.51 4.06
C GLY A 68 5.79 -8.63 5.25
N ILE A 69 5.08 -8.85 6.36
CA ILE A 69 5.19 -8.04 7.58
C ILE A 69 6.59 -8.07 8.16
N HIS A 70 7.22 -9.24 8.33
CA HIS A 70 8.57 -9.30 8.92
C HIS A 70 9.63 -8.50 8.14
N ARG A 71 9.52 -8.40 6.80
CA ARG A 71 10.48 -7.59 6.01
C ARG A 71 10.22 -6.10 6.12
N MET A 72 8.95 -5.73 6.16
CA MET A 72 8.53 -4.35 6.42
C MET A 72 9.00 -3.90 7.80
N GLU A 73 8.76 -4.72 8.82
CA GLU A 73 9.21 -4.49 10.19
C GLU A 73 10.73 -4.43 10.30
N ALA A 74 11.47 -5.31 9.60
CA ALA A 74 12.93 -5.24 9.57
C ALA A 74 13.46 -3.92 8.99
N MET A 75 12.82 -3.37 7.96
CA MET A 75 13.17 -2.05 7.43
C MET A 75 12.89 -0.94 8.46
N LEU A 76 11.72 -0.97 9.12
CA LEU A 76 11.36 0.01 10.14
C LEU A 76 12.31 -0.05 11.34
N TYR A 77 12.60 -1.26 11.81
CA TYR A 77 13.57 -1.48 12.87
C TYR A 77 14.95 -0.94 12.49
N ALA A 78 15.42 -1.17 11.25
CA ALA A 78 16.70 -0.64 10.79
C ALA A 78 16.73 0.90 10.76
N LEU A 79 15.62 1.55 10.36
CA LEU A 79 15.49 3.01 10.43
C LEU A 79 15.60 3.51 11.86
N ASP A 80 14.91 2.87 12.79
CA ASP A 80 14.96 3.24 14.21
C ASP A 80 16.38 3.09 14.77
N GLN A 81 17.08 2.00 14.44
CA GLN A 81 18.47 1.82 14.84
C GLN A 81 19.39 2.92 14.29
N ILE A 82 19.27 3.27 13.01
CA ILE A 82 20.09 4.33 12.40
C ILE A 82 19.77 5.69 13.02
N ASN A 83 18.50 6.04 13.17
CA ASN A 83 18.08 7.31 13.76
C ASN A 83 18.45 7.44 15.25
N SER A 84 18.66 6.32 15.94
CA SER A 84 19.10 6.29 17.34
C SER A 84 20.62 6.41 17.53
N ASP A 85 21.41 6.12 16.48
CA ASP A 85 22.87 6.13 16.55
C ASP A 85 23.42 7.54 16.26
N PRO A 86 24.05 8.22 17.24
CA PRO A 86 24.57 9.58 17.04
C PRO A 86 25.78 9.64 16.09
N TYR A 87 26.41 8.49 15.77
CA TYR A 87 27.55 8.42 14.86
C TYR A 87 27.14 8.21 13.39
N LEU A 88 25.92 7.71 13.15
CA LEU A 88 25.38 7.48 11.81
C LEU A 88 24.38 8.60 11.46
N LEU A 89 24.69 9.38 10.42
CA LEU A 89 23.87 10.51 9.95
C LEU A 89 23.59 11.60 11.02
N PRO A 90 24.63 12.23 11.60
CA PRO A 90 24.43 13.27 12.60
C PRO A 90 23.62 14.45 12.05
N ASN A 91 22.62 14.89 12.83
CA ASN A 91 21.68 15.99 12.50
C ASN A 91 20.73 15.72 11.32
N MET A 92 20.50 14.46 10.96
CA MET A 92 19.52 14.10 9.94
C MET A 92 18.67 12.93 10.41
N THR A 93 17.40 12.94 10.02
CA THR A 93 16.45 11.86 10.30
C THR A 93 16.07 11.12 9.02
N LEU A 94 16.11 9.79 9.06
CA LEU A 94 15.59 8.95 7.99
C LEU A 94 14.10 8.72 8.20
N GLY A 95 13.32 9.15 7.21
CA GLY A 95 11.93 8.79 7.04
C GLY A 95 11.77 7.62 6.08
N ALA A 96 10.54 7.16 5.92
CA ALA A 96 10.24 6.09 4.97
C ALA A 96 8.85 6.19 4.38
N ARG A 97 8.74 5.74 3.13
CA ARG A 97 7.47 5.53 2.46
C ARG A 97 7.38 4.12 1.94
N ILE A 98 6.55 3.33 2.59
CA ILE A 98 6.38 1.91 2.31
C ILE A 98 5.09 1.71 1.53
N LEU A 99 5.13 0.93 0.47
CA LEU A 99 3.99 0.58 -0.37
C LEU A 99 3.83 -0.94 -0.44
N ASP A 100 2.58 -1.40 -0.43
CA ASP A 100 2.28 -2.82 -0.61
C ASP A 100 2.19 -3.20 -2.09
N THR A 101 2.84 -4.30 -2.45
CA THR A 101 2.82 -4.84 -3.82
C THR A 101 1.73 -5.89 -4.04
N CYS A 102 1.02 -6.31 -2.99
CA CYS A 102 -0.03 -7.32 -3.04
C CYS A 102 0.36 -8.62 -3.76
N SER A 103 1.67 -8.93 -3.76
CA SER A 103 2.25 -10.06 -4.50
C SER A 103 1.90 -10.07 -6.00
N ARG A 104 1.76 -8.88 -6.63
CA ARG A 104 1.45 -8.71 -8.06
C ARG A 104 2.42 -7.71 -8.71
N ASP A 105 3.09 -8.14 -9.78
CA ASP A 105 4.10 -7.31 -10.45
C ASP A 105 3.52 -6.04 -11.08
N THR A 106 2.31 -6.12 -11.66
CA THR A 106 1.62 -4.95 -12.20
C THR A 106 1.36 -3.90 -11.12
N TYR A 107 0.98 -4.35 -9.93
CA TYR A 107 0.73 -3.47 -8.80
C TYR A 107 2.04 -2.91 -8.26
N ALA A 108 3.09 -3.73 -8.16
CA ALA A 108 4.43 -3.27 -7.78
C ALA A 108 4.96 -2.17 -8.73
N LEU A 109 4.73 -2.32 -10.03
CA LEU A 109 5.11 -1.32 -11.04
C LEU A 109 4.32 -0.01 -10.85
N GLU A 110 3.01 -0.10 -10.69
CA GLU A 110 2.15 1.06 -10.41
C GLU A 110 2.60 1.80 -9.14
N GLN A 111 2.91 1.07 -8.07
CA GLN A 111 3.44 1.66 -6.83
C GLN A 111 4.81 2.32 -7.06
N SER A 112 5.70 1.68 -7.82
CA SER A 112 7.04 2.23 -8.12
C SER A 112 6.95 3.54 -8.90
N LEU A 113 5.97 3.66 -9.81
CA LEU A 113 5.74 4.89 -10.55
C LEU A 113 5.38 6.07 -9.62
N THR A 114 4.71 5.81 -8.49
CA THR A 114 4.38 6.87 -7.52
C THR A 114 5.61 7.51 -6.88
N PHE A 115 6.73 6.78 -6.76
CA PHE A 115 8.00 7.33 -6.27
C PHE A 115 8.66 8.26 -7.31
N VAL A 116 8.60 7.89 -8.59
CA VAL A 116 9.25 8.65 -9.66
C VAL A 116 8.42 9.88 -10.05
N GLN A 117 7.10 9.81 -9.96
CA GLN A 117 6.21 10.96 -10.20
C GLN A 117 6.58 12.18 -9.34
N ALA A 118 7.14 11.96 -8.15
CA ALA A 118 7.60 13.03 -7.28
C ALA A 118 8.85 13.77 -7.78
N LEU A 119 9.63 13.14 -8.67
CA LEU A 119 10.86 13.67 -9.23
C LEU A 119 10.61 14.48 -10.51
N ILE A 120 9.48 14.24 -11.17
CA ILE A 120 9.10 14.98 -12.37
C ILE A 120 8.73 16.41 -11.94
N GLN A 121 9.59 17.37 -12.28
CA GLN A 121 9.27 18.78 -12.14
C GLN A 121 8.05 19.07 -13.03
N LYS A 122 6.90 19.26 -12.41
CA LYS A 122 5.74 19.80 -13.10
C LYS A 122 5.97 21.30 -13.18
N ASP A 123 6.19 21.83 -14.38
CA ASP A 123 6.19 23.28 -14.59
C ASP A 123 4.79 23.81 -14.25
N THR A 124 4.68 24.45 -13.09
CA THR A 124 3.41 24.98 -12.57
C THR A 124 3.08 26.36 -13.13
N SER A 125 3.91 26.88 -14.04
CA SER A 125 3.74 28.19 -14.68
C SER A 125 2.46 28.28 -15.51
N ASP A 126 1.91 27.13 -15.95
CA ASP A 126 0.72 27.06 -16.81
C ASP A 126 -0.56 26.64 -16.06
N VAL A 127 -0.49 26.38 -14.75
CA VAL A 127 -1.65 25.95 -13.96
C VAL A 127 -2.31 27.19 -13.34
N ARG A 128 -3.48 27.56 -13.85
CA ARG A 128 -4.33 28.62 -13.27
C ARG A 128 -5.65 28.05 -12.78
N CYS A 129 -5.97 28.31 -11.52
CA CYS A 129 -7.30 28.02 -11.00
C CYS A 129 -8.31 28.97 -11.65
N SER A 130 -9.56 28.52 -11.83
CA SER A 130 -10.65 29.34 -12.40
C SER A 130 -10.90 30.64 -11.62
N ASN A 131 -10.46 30.69 -10.36
CA ASN A 131 -10.61 31.82 -9.45
C ASN A 131 -9.40 32.79 -9.49
N GLY A 132 -8.39 32.55 -10.33
CA GLY A 132 -7.17 33.37 -10.43
C GLY A 132 -6.19 33.22 -9.27
N GLU A 133 -6.51 32.40 -8.27
CA GLU A 133 -5.62 32.09 -7.15
C GLU A 133 -4.45 31.17 -7.56
N PRO A 134 -3.28 31.29 -6.91
CA PRO A 134 -2.18 30.38 -7.13
C PRO A 134 -2.59 28.94 -6.72
N PRO A 135 -2.25 27.93 -7.52
CA PRO A 135 -2.60 26.56 -7.20
C PRO A 135 -1.82 26.07 -5.97
N ILE A 136 -2.53 25.50 -5.00
CA ILE A 136 -1.90 24.83 -3.85
C ILE A 136 -1.40 23.47 -4.31
N ILE A 137 -0.15 23.42 -4.78
CA ILE A 137 0.49 22.18 -5.21
C ILE A 137 1.32 21.65 -4.06
N ALA A 138 0.81 20.59 -3.43
CA ALA A 138 1.57 19.86 -2.42
C ALA A 138 2.85 19.32 -3.08
N LYS A 139 4.02 19.75 -2.56
CA LYS A 139 5.30 19.24 -3.05
C LYS A 139 5.32 17.73 -2.85
N PRO A 140 5.51 16.94 -3.91
CA PRO A 140 5.55 15.51 -3.76
C PRO A 140 6.81 15.10 -2.99
N GLU A 141 6.66 14.08 -2.15
CA GLU A 141 7.74 13.58 -1.32
C GLU A 141 8.83 12.94 -2.18
N ARG A 142 10.06 13.42 -2.06
CA ARG A 142 11.20 12.88 -2.81
C ARG A 142 11.74 11.66 -2.09
N VAL A 143 11.58 10.51 -2.71
CA VAL A 143 12.21 9.26 -2.28
C VAL A 143 13.61 9.17 -2.89
N VAL A 144 14.64 9.01 -2.04
CA VAL A 144 16.05 8.99 -2.50
C VAL A 144 16.49 7.63 -3.02
N ALA A 145 15.91 6.55 -2.49
CA ALA A 145 16.21 5.18 -2.86
C ALA A 145 15.00 4.30 -2.55
N VAL A 146 14.85 3.18 -3.25
CA VAL A 146 13.75 2.22 -3.06
C VAL A 146 14.33 0.86 -2.70
N MET A 147 13.87 0.26 -1.61
CA MET A 147 14.23 -1.10 -1.19
C MET A 147 13.13 -2.10 -1.59
N GLY A 148 13.53 -3.19 -2.23
CA GLY A 148 12.62 -4.18 -2.82
C GLY A 148 12.11 -3.77 -4.22
N PRO A 149 11.05 -4.42 -4.73
CA PRO A 149 10.45 -5.66 -4.23
C PRO A 149 11.31 -6.87 -4.59
N ARG A 150 11.06 -8.03 -3.97
CA ARG A 150 11.72 -9.27 -4.38
C ARG A 150 11.41 -9.53 -5.87
N PRO A 151 12.43 -9.64 -6.74
CA PRO A 151 12.22 -10.12 -8.10
C PRO A 151 11.66 -11.55 -8.07
N VAL A 152 10.61 -11.82 -8.84
CA VAL A 152 10.24 -13.19 -9.24
C VAL A 152 11.23 -13.66 -10.32
N LEU A 153 12.53 -13.54 -10.05
CA LEU A 153 13.53 -14.18 -10.89
C LEU A 153 13.60 -15.64 -10.47
N SER A 154 13.54 -16.52 -11.46
CA SER A 154 13.66 -17.97 -11.29
C SER A 154 14.85 -18.31 -10.39
N PRO A 155 14.79 -19.41 -9.62
CA PRO A 155 15.85 -19.81 -8.69
C PRO A 155 17.26 -19.84 -9.28
N SER A 156 17.38 -19.93 -10.61
CA SER A 156 18.63 -19.96 -11.37
C SER A 156 19.44 -18.66 -11.37
N TRP A 157 18.84 -17.51 -11.02
CA TRP A 157 19.55 -16.21 -11.02
C TRP A 157 19.99 -15.75 -9.64
N TRP A 158 19.65 -16.48 -8.59
CA TRP A 158 20.09 -16.18 -7.23
C TRP A 158 21.36 -16.99 -6.94
N PRO A 159 22.47 -16.34 -6.51
CA PRO A 159 23.56 -17.05 -5.88
C PRO A 159 22.99 -17.84 -4.70
N THR A 160 23.20 -19.15 -4.66
CA THR A 160 22.65 -20.06 -3.65
C THR A 160 22.98 -19.63 -2.21
N SER A 161 24.02 -18.82 -2.00
CA SER A 161 24.36 -18.21 -0.71
C SER A 161 23.30 -17.26 -0.15
N PHE A 162 22.53 -16.56 -0.98
CA PHE A 162 21.50 -15.63 -0.49
C PHE A 162 20.15 -16.30 -0.20
N ALA A 163 19.91 -17.49 -0.74
CA ALA A 163 18.69 -18.26 -0.47
C ALA A 163 18.63 -18.77 0.98
N SER A 164 19.77 -18.89 1.67
CA SER A 164 19.86 -19.38 3.05
C SER A 164 19.79 -18.28 4.12
N LEU A 165 19.73 -17.01 3.72
CA LEU A 165 19.69 -15.85 4.63
C LEU A 165 18.28 -15.23 4.74
N LEU A 166 17.25 -15.88 4.21
CA LEU A 166 15.84 -15.43 4.18
C LEU A 166 14.87 -16.58 4.49
#